data_AF-A0A372EXC0-F1
#
_entry.id   AF-A0A372EXC0-F1
#
_cell.length_a   1.000
_cell.length_b   1.000
_cell.length_c   1.000
_cell.angle_alpha   90.00
_cell.angle_beta   90.00
_cell.angle_gamma   90.00
#
_symmetry.space_group_name_H-M   'P 1'
#
loop_
_entity.id
_entity.type
_entity.pdbx_description
1 polymer ?
#
loop_
_entity_poly.entity_id
_entity_poly.type
_entity_poly.pdbx_seq_one_letter_code
_entity_poly.pdbx_strand_id
1 'polypeptide(L)'
;MLAILLLAGAARAEEPAPIPAFEPCMNAEIARFERDLRRARSGLYAGLAPFVDGRGVEVCGVGGIVRCDRSAAPLPCQHALAETQEQLRGAVLESLPAPEGPGLYRAVHALAKGRSAGDDCAGMTPVLAAWCAAREATRRAELAVLAYQIARENGAVEPAFRLGWAEAPAPVRPRARGRP
;
A
#
# COMPACT_ATOMS: atom_id res chain seq x y z
N MET A 1 -16.22 39.04 46.37
CA MET A 1 -15.17 38.74 45.37
C MET A 1 -15.09 37.23 45.23
N LEU A 2 -15.57 36.68 44.11
CA LEU A 2 -15.58 35.24 43.82
C LEU A 2 -14.38 34.95 42.89
N ALA A 3 -13.40 34.17 43.35
CA ALA A 3 -12.26 33.76 42.55
C ALA A 3 -12.59 32.42 41.85
N ILE A 4 -12.84 32.46 40.54
CA ILE A 4 -13.02 31.27 39.70
C ILE A 4 -11.62 30.79 39.30
N LEU A 5 -11.19 29.65 39.86
CA LEU A 5 -10.00 28.92 39.43
C LEU A 5 -10.32 28.18 38.12
N LEU A 6 -9.80 28.70 37.01
CA LEU A 6 -9.78 28.04 35.71
C LEU A 6 -8.84 26.83 35.77
N LEU A 7 -9.42 25.63 35.90
CA LEU A 7 -8.74 24.36 35.62
C LEU A 7 -8.56 24.23 34.10
N ALA A 8 -7.50 24.85 33.56
CA ALA A 8 -7.03 24.56 32.23
C ALA A 8 -6.38 23.17 32.23
N GLY A 9 -7.17 22.14 31.92
CA GLY A 9 -6.64 20.82 31.61
C GLY A 9 -5.66 20.94 30.44
N ALA A 10 -4.39 20.60 30.67
CA ALA A 10 -3.40 20.52 29.61
C ALA A 10 -3.84 19.45 28.60
N ALA A 11 -4.39 19.89 27.47
CA ALA A 11 -4.54 19.03 26.30
C ALA A 11 -3.14 18.63 25.85
N ARG A 12 -2.69 17.43 26.24
CA ARG A 12 -1.49 16.83 25.65
C ARG A 12 -1.82 16.54 24.20
N ALA A 13 -1.22 17.30 23.28
CA ALA A 13 -1.18 16.92 21.88
C ALA A 13 -0.52 15.53 21.81
N GLU A 14 -1.31 14.53 21.41
CA GLU A 14 -0.81 13.19 21.15
C GLU A 14 0.20 13.32 20.01
N GLU A 15 1.46 12.93 20.24
CA GLU A 15 2.48 13.01 19.19
C GLU A 15 1.97 12.24 17.95
N PRO A 16 2.02 12.83 16.76
CA PRO A 16 1.54 12.15 15.57
C PRO A 16 2.31 10.84 15.40
N ALA A 17 1.56 9.75 15.25
CA ALA A 17 2.13 8.42 15.09
C ALA A 17 3.18 8.44 13.95
N PRO A 18 4.31 7.73 14.12
CA PRO A 18 5.38 7.75 13.14
C PRO A 18 4.89 7.21 11.79
N ILE A 19 5.34 7.85 10.71
CA ILE A 19 5.04 7.38 9.34
C ILE A 19 5.68 5.99 9.16
N PRO A 20 4.89 4.94 8.86
CA PRO A 20 5.42 3.60 8.70
C PRO A 20 6.38 3.53 7.51
N ALA A 21 7.33 2.59 7.56
CA ALA A 21 8.09 2.22 6.38
C ALA A 21 7.17 1.56 5.33
N PHE A 22 7.62 1.51 4.08
CA PHE A 22 6.83 1.03 2.96
C PHE A 22 6.32 -0.41 3.15
N GLU A 23 7.20 -1.34 3.51
CA GLU A 23 6.84 -2.76 3.71
C GLU A 23 5.80 -2.99 4.81
N PRO A 24 5.97 -2.49 6.06
CA PRO A 24 4.92 -2.57 7.08
C PRO A 24 3.59 -1.95 6.65
N CYS A 25 3.63 -0.83 5.91
CA CYS A 25 2.43 -0.21 5.37
C CYS A 25 1.74 -1.13 4.35
N MET A 26 2.50 -1.69 3.41
CA MET A 26 1.99 -2.63 2.42
C MET A 26 1.42 -3.90 3.06
N ASN A 27 2.07 -4.45 4.08
CA ASN A 27 1.54 -5.58 4.85
C ASN A 27 0.17 -5.24 5.46
N ALA A 28 0.01 -4.04 6.01
CA ALA A 28 -1.26 -3.59 6.59
C ALA A 28 -2.36 -3.43 5.53
N GLU A 29 -2.03 -2.89 4.35
CA GLU A 29 -2.97 -2.69 3.24
C GLU A 29 -3.39 -4.01 2.60
N ILE A 30 -2.46 -4.95 2.38
CA ILE A 30 -2.80 -6.30 1.91
C ILE A 30 -3.64 -7.06 2.93
N ALA A 31 -3.32 -6.92 4.22
CA ALA A 31 -4.14 -7.48 5.29
C ALA A 31 -5.56 -6.90 5.32
N ARG A 32 -5.71 -5.59 5.00
CA ARG A 32 -7.02 -4.93 4.88
C ARG A 32 -7.80 -5.50 3.72
N PHE A 33 -7.20 -5.55 2.53
CA PHE A 33 -7.80 -6.15 1.35
C PHE A 33 -8.29 -7.59 1.60
N GLU A 34 -7.45 -8.46 2.19
CA GLU A 34 -7.83 -9.84 2.47
C GLU A 34 -8.97 -9.96 3.50
N ARG A 35 -9.05 -9.05 4.49
CA ARG A 35 -10.18 -9.01 5.43
C ARG A 35 -11.47 -8.60 4.72
N ASP A 36 -11.40 -7.59 3.85
CA ASP A 36 -12.57 -7.06 3.15
C ASP A 36 -13.08 -8.05 2.10
N LEU A 37 -12.18 -8.71 1.37
CA LEU A 37 -12.53 -9.82 0.47
C LEU A 37 -13.24 -10.96 1.20
N ARG A 38 -12.76 -11.37 2.39
CA ARG A 38 -13.42 -12.42 3.19
C ARG A 38 -14.82 -12.00 3.64
N ARG A 39 -14.99 -10.76 4.07
CA ARG A 39 -16.30 -10.21 4.48
C ARG A 39 -17.28 -10.12 3.31
N ALA A 40 -16.80 -9.75 2.12
CA ALA A 40 -17.60 -9.74 0.91
C ALA A 40 -18.09 -11.16 0.56
N ARG A 41 -17.19 -12.15 0.59
CA ARG A 41 -17.52 -13.57 0.33
C ARG A 41 -18.46 -14.18 1.37
N SER A 42 -18.47 -13.69 2.60
CA SER A 42 -19.42 -14.14 3.64
C SER A 42 -20.82 -13.52 3.52
N GLY A 43 -21.09 -12.72 2.48
CA GLY A 43 -22.39 -12.09 2.26
C GLY A 43 -22.70 -10.89 3.16
N LEU A 44 -21.78 -10.51 4.06
CA LEU A 44 -21.99 -9.38 5.00
C LEU A 44 -22.03 -8.02 4.31
N TYR A 45 -21.52 -7.93 3.07
CA TYR A 45 -21.40 -6.68 2.29
C TYR A 45 -21.76 -6.88 0.81
N ALA A 46 -22.67 -7.80 0.50
CA ALA A 46 -23.10 -8.02 -0.89
C ALA A 46 -23.58 -6.69 -1.53
N GLY A 47 -22.91 -6.25 -2.59
CA GLY A 47 -23.24 -5.03 -3.34
C GLY A 47 -22.60 -3.73 -2.86
N LEU A 48 -21.72 -3.74 -1.85
CA LEU A 48 -21.05 -2.53 -1.35
C LEU A 48 -19.60 -2.42 -1.86
N ALA A 49 -19.42 -1.61 -2.92
CA ALA A 49 -18.16 -1.14 -3.52
C ALA A 49 -17.20 -2.19 -4.13
N PRO A 50 -16.41 -1.81 -5.17
CA PRO A 50 -15.30 -2.65 -5.64
C PRO A 50 -14.25 -2.79 -4.53
N PHE A 51 -13.89 -4.02 -4.18
CA PHE A 51 -12.87 -4.33 -3.17
C PHE A 51 -11.44 -4.38 -3.75
N VAL A 52 -11.33 -4.25 -5.06
CA VAL A 52 -10.08 -4.01 -5.76
C VAL A 52 -9.79 -2.50 -5.71
N ASP A 53 -8.74 -2.11 -5.00
CA ASP A 53 -8.31 -0.73 -4.78
C ASP A 53 -6.78 -0.66 -4.65
N GLY A 54 -6.14 0.01 -5.60
CA GLY A 54 -4.69 0.26 -5.61
C GLY A 54 -4.25 1.42 -4.73
N ARG A 55 -5.16 2.27 -4.23
CA ARG A 55 -4.81 3.52 -3.51
C ARG A 55 -4.00 3.28 -2.24
N GLY A 56 -4.14 2.12 -1.59
CA GLY A 56 -3.30 1.75 -0.45
C GLY A 56 -1.81 1.76 -0.81
N VAL A 57 -1.46 1.32 -2.02
CA VAL A 57 -0.07 1.33 -2.52
C VAL A 57 0.44 2.75 -2.71
N GLU A 58 -0.39 3.64 -3.26
CA GLU A 58 -0.05 5.06 -3.41
C GLU A 58 0.18 5.72 -2.04
N VAL A 59 -0.69 5.46 -1.05
CA VAL A 59 -0.53 5.97 0.31
C VAL A 59 0.78 5.49 0.93
N CYS A 60 1.10 4.20 0.79
CA CYS A 60 2.36 3.65 1.32
C CYS A 60 3.59 4.21 0.60
N GLY A 61 3.54 4.37 -0.72
CA GLY A 61 4.64 4.94 -1.50
C GLY A 61 4.89 6.41 -1.18
N VAL A 62 3.85 7.23 -1.16
CA VAL A 62 3.95 8.65 -0.78
C VAL A 62 4.41 8.80 0.68
N GLY A 63 3.88 7.96 1.58
CA GLY A 63 4.35 7.92 2.98
C GLY A 63 5.84 7.59 3.07
N GLY A 64 6.33 6.64 2.27
CA GLY A 64 7.75 6.32 2.15
C GLY A 64 8.60 7.50 1.70
N ILE A 65 8.15 8.24 0.67
CA ILE A 65 8.84 9.44 0.18
C ILE A 65 8.92 10.51 1.28
N VAL A 66 7.79 10.82 1.93
CA VAL A 66 7.75 11.81 3.02
C VAL A 66 8.64 11.38 4.20
N ARG A 67 8.72 10.09 4.49
CA ARG A 67 9.64 9.54 5.49
C ARG A 67 11.10 9.76 5.08
N CYS A 68 11.45 9.54 3.81
CA CYS A 68 12.78 9.80 3.29
C CYS A 68 13.16 11.28 3.30
N ASP A 69 12.24 12.17 2.97
CA ASP A 69 12.45 13.63 3.01
C ASP A 69 12.83 14.13 4.42
N ARG A 70 12.38 13.41 5.46
CA ARG A 70 12.67 13.71 6.87
C ARG A 70 13.92 12.99 7.40
N SER A 71 14.60 12.20 6.58
CA SER A 71 15.78 11.43 6.98
C SER A 71 17.07 12.25 6.86
N ALA A 72 18.15 11.75 7.45
CA ALA A 72 19.48 12.35 7.30
C ALA A 72 20.07 12.20 5.88
N ALA A 73 19.50 11.32 5.05
CA ALA A 73 19.97 11.04 3.69
C ALA A 73 18.79 10.86 2.71
N PRO A 74 18.11 11.94 2.30
CA PRO A 74 16.87 11.84 1.51
C PRO A 74 17.05 11.13 0.17
N LEU A 75 18.09 11.45 -0.62
CA LEU A 75 18.28 10.87 -1.95
C LEU A 75 18.61 9.37 -1.90
N PRO A 76 19.60 8.92 -1.10
CA PRO A 76 19.85 7.48 -0.93
C PRO A 76 18.61 6.74 -0.41
N CYS A 77 17.84 7.36 0.49
CA CYS A 77 16.60 6.76 1.01
C CYS A 77 15.54 6.59 -0.10
N GLN A 78 15.31 7.61 -0.93
CA GLN A 78 14.33 7.54 -2.03
C GLN A 78 14.74 6.53 -3.11
N HIS A 79 16.03 6.40 -3.40
CA HIS A 79 16.51 5.35 -4.31
C HIS A 79 16.29 3.95 -3.75
N ALA A 80 16.64 3.72 -2.48
CA ALA A 80 16.37 2.44 -1.82
C ALA A 80 14.87 2.13 -1.76
N LEU A 81 14.03 3.14 -1.51
CA LEU A 81 12.57 2.99 -1.55
C LEU A 81 12.07 2.55 -2.95
N ALA A 82 12.59 3.16 -4.02
CA ALA A 82 12.24 2.78 -5.38
C ALA A 82 12.63 1.32 -5.67
N GLU A 83 13.80 0.88 -5.20
CA GLU A 83 14.24 -0.52 -5.31
C GLU A 83 13.30 -1.47 -4.57
N THR A 84 12.92 -1.16 -3.32
CA THR A 84 11.95 -1.97 -2.56
C THR A 84 10.60 -2.06 -3.28
N GLN A 85 10.13 -0.97 -3.89
CA GLN A 85 8.88 -0.94 -4.65
C GLN A 85 8.95 -1.79 -5.92
N GLU A 86 10.08 -1.78 -6.63
CA GLU A 86 10.31 -2.65 -7.79
C GLU A 86 10.44 -4.12 -7.41
N GLN A 87 11.06 -4.42 -6.26
CA GLN A 87 11.12 -5.78 -5.72
C GLN A 87 9.72 -6.32 -5.41
N LEU A 88 8.88 -5.53 -4.75
CA LEU A 88 7.47 -5.88 -4.54
C LEU A 88 6.76 -6.12 -5.88
N ARG A 89 6.93 -5.22 -6.85
CA ARG A 89 6.33 -5.38 -8.19
C ARG A 89 6.74 -6.70 -8.82
N GLY A 90 8.03 -7.03 -8.80
CA GLY A 90 8.57 -8.28 -9.33
C GLY A 90 7.93 -9.50 -8.66
N ALA A 91 7.96 -9.55 -7.33
CA ALA A 91 7.40 -10.66 -6.55
C ALA A 91 5.90 -10.84 -6.79
N VAL A 92 5.15 -9.75 -6.91
CA VAL A 92 3.73 -9.81 -7.25
C VAL A 92 3.55 -10.39 -8.64
N LEU A 93 4.21 -9.84 -9.66
CA LEU A 93 4.07 -10.30 -11.06
C LEU A 93 4.47 -11.76 -11.28
N GLU A 94 5.47 -12.25 -10.55
CA GLU A 94 5.89 -13.65 -10.57
C GLU A 94 4.83 -14.60 -10.03
N SER A 95 4.00 -14.12 -9.09
CA SER A 95 2.92 -14.89 -8.48
C SER A 95 1.63 -14.94 -9.31
N LEU A 96 1.56 -14.20 -10.42
CA LEU A 96 0.34 -14.05 -11.22
C LEU A 96 0.27 -15.04 -12.40
N PRO A 97 -0.90 -15.67 -12.64
CA PRO A 97 -1.12 -16.49 -13.81
C PRO A 97 -1.16 -15.61 -15.07
N ALA A 98 -0.80 -16.20 -16.22
CA ALA A 98 -0.98 -15.52 -17.50
C ALA A 98 -2.48 -15.25 -17.75
N PRO A 99 -2.85 -14.07 -18.27
CA PRO A 99 -4.25 -13.76 -18.57
C PRO A 99 -4.75 -14.53 -19.79
N GLU A 100 -5.97 -15.07 -19.70
CA GLU A 100 -6.70 -15.68 -20.81
C GLU A 100 -7.81 -14.74 -21.31
N GLY A 101 -7.97 -14.65 -22.64
CA GLY A 101 -9.04 -13.86 -23.26
C GLY A 101 -8.92 -12.34 -23.05
N PRO A 102 -9.90 -11.55 -23.55
CA PRO A 102 -10.00 -10.12 -23.25
C PRO A 102 -10.55 -9.89 -21.84
N GLY A 103 -10.20 -8.77 -21.21
CA GLY A 103 -10.78 -8.37 -19.92
C GLY A 103 -9.89 -7.44 -19.10
N LEU A 104 -10.43 -6.95 -17.97
CA LEU A 104 -9.74 -6.02 -17.08
C LEU A 104 -8.43 -6.62 -16.54
N TYR A 105 -8.43 -7.89 -16.13
CA TYR A 105 -7.21 -8.56 -15.65
C TYR A 105 -6.08 -8.53 -16.69
N ARG A 106 -6.39 -8.85 -17.95
CA ARG A 106 -5.41 -8.80 -19.04
C ARG A 106 -4.84 -7.38 -19.23
N ALA A 107 -5.71 -6.37 -19.24
CA ALA A 107 -5.29 -4.99 -19.44
C ALA A 107 -4.37 -4.52 -18.30
N VAL A 108 -4.76 -4.73 -17.05
CA VAL A 108 -3.97 -4.34 -15.87
C VAL A 108 -2.67 -5.14 -15.78
N HIS A 109 -2.71 -6.45 -16.02
CA HIS A 109 -1.51 -7.29 -16.04
C HIS A 109 -0.53 -6.86 -17.14
N ALA A 110 -1.02 -6.48 -18.33
CA ALA A 110 -0.18 -5.94 -19.39
C ALA A 110 0.45 -4.59 -19.01
N LEU A 111 -0.32 -3.68 -18.39
CA LEU A 111 0.19 -2.40 -17.89
C LEU A 111 1.25 -2.61 -16.79
N ALA A 112 1.02 -3.55 -15.86
CA ALA A 112 1.96 -3.85 -14.78
C ALA A 112 3.30 -4.45 -15.27
N LYS A 113 3.26 -5.22 -16.37
CA LYS A 113 4.47 -5.74 -17.05
C LYS A 113 5.10 -4.74 -18.02
N GLY A 114 4.33 -3.73 -18.43
CA GLY A 114 4.78 -2.69 -19.33
C GLY A 114 6.01 -1.95 -18.81
N ARG A 115 6.83 -1.48 -19.74
CA ARG A 115 7.86 -0.47 -19.45
C ARG A 115 7.28 0.91 -19.75
N SER A 116 7.77 1.92 -19.05
CA SER A 116 7.45 3.30 -19.39
C SER A 116 7.81 3.61 -20.86
N ALA A 117 7.07 4.53 -21.47
CA ALA A 117 7.30 5.01 -22.84
C ALA A 117 8.58 5.85 -22.98
N GLY A 118 9.29 6.11 -21.88
CA GLY A 118 10.57 6.82 -21.85
C GLY A 118 11.17 6.84 -20.45
N ASP A 119 12.25 7.58 -20.28
CA ASP A 119 12.75 7.95 -18.94
C ASP A 119 11.95 9.17 -18.46
N ASP A 120 10.86 8.92 -17.74
CA ASP A 120 9.94 9.96 -17.25
C ASP A 120 10.62 10.98 -16.32
N CYS A 121 11.80 10.64 -15.80
CA CYS A 121 12.58 11.48 -14.88
C CYS A 121 13.78 12.16 -15.56
N ALA A 122 13.97 11.98 -16.86
CA ALA A 122 15.09 12.56 -17.61
C ALA A 122 15.11 14.09 -17.56
N GLY A 123 16.30 14.67 -17.41
CA GLY A 123 16.51 16.13 -17.41
C GLY A 123 16.15 16.83 -16.09
N MET A 124 15.72 16.09 -15.07
CA MET A 124 15.45 16.64 -13.74
C MET A 124 16.72 16.89 -12.92
N THR A 125 16.63 17.78 -11.93
CA THR A 125 17.67 17.90 -10.90
C THR A 125 17.77 16.60 -10.10
N PRO A 126 18.93 16.28 -9.46
CA PRO A 126 19.08 15.03 -8.71
C PRO A 126 17.99 14.80 -7.66
N VAL A 127 17.52 15.87 -7.00
CA VAL A 127 16.45 15.82 -6.01
C VAL A 127 15.11 15.42 -6.63
N LEU A 128 14.73 16.08 -7.73
CA LEU A 128 13.48 15.78 -8.42
C LEU A 128 13.53 14.42 -9.12
N ALA A 129 14.70 14.01 -9.63
CA ALA A 129 14.90 12.71 -10.25
C ALA A 129 14.70 11.56 -9.25
N ALA A 130 15.26 11.67 -8.04
CA ALA A 130 15.08 10.64 -6.99
C ALA A 130 13.60 10.54 -6.55
N TRP A 131 12.93 11.69 -6.37
CA TRP A 131 11.51 11.74 -6.02
C TRP A 131 10.64 11.13 -7.13
N CYS A 132 10.92 11.50 -8.39
CA CYS A 132 10.23 11.00 -9.57
C CYS A 132 10.40 9.48 -9.70
N ALA A 133 11.62 8.96 -9.52
CA ALA A 133 11.89 7.53 -9.60
C ALA A 133 11.11 6.73 -8.55
N ALA A 134 11.02 7.22 -7.30
CA ALA A 134 10.21 6.58 -6.25
C ALA A 134 8.70 6.67 -6.55
N ARG A 135 8.22 7.77 -7.13
CA ARG A 135 6.83 7.91 -7.58
C ARG A 135 6.49 6.92 -8.70
N GLU A 136 7.36 6.81 -9.70
CA GLU A 136 7.18 5.87 -10.81
C GLU A 136 7.22 4.41 -10.35
N ALA A 137 8.16 4.05 -9.47
CA ALA A 137 8.20 2.73 -8.88
C ALA A 137 6.92 2.41 -8.06
N THR A 138 6.38 3.39 -7.32
CA THR A 138 5.08 3.26 -6.63
C THR A 138 3.95 2.97 -7.61
N ARG A 139 3.84 3.71 -8.72
CA ARG A 139 2.77 3.52 -9.72
C ARG A 139 2.86 2.17 -10.41
N ARG A 140 4.07 1.69 -10.70
CA ARG A 140 4.27 0.35 -11.28
C ARG A 140 3.93 -0.76 -10.28
N ALA A 141 4.29 -0.58 -9.00
CA ALA A 141 3.87 -1.50 -7.94
C ALA A 141 2.35 -1.50 -7.74
N GLU A 142 1.69 -0.33 -7.82
CA GLU A 142 0.24 -0.20 -7.73
C GLU A 142 -0.47 -1.03 -8.80
N LEU A 143 -0.03 -0.96 -10.06
CA LEU A 143 -0.59 -1.76 -11.15
C LEU A 143 -0.41 -3.27 -10.92
N ALA A 144 0.75 -3.70 -10.41
CA ALA A 144 0.98 -5.11 -10.10
C ALA A 144 0.06 -5.60 -8.97
N VAL A 145 -0.05 -4.83 -7.88
CA VAL A 145 -0.95 -5.15 -6.76
C VAL A 145 -2.41 -5.14 -7.22
N LEU A 146 -2.80 -4.23 -8.11
CA LEU A 146 -4.13 -4.20 -8.70
C LEU A 146 -4.41 -5.48 -9.51
N ALA A 147 -3.45 -5.92 -10.33
CA ALA A 147 -3.56 -7.19 -11.06
C ALA A 147 -3.71 -8.38 -10.10
N TYR A 148 -2.93 -8.40 -9.00
CA TYR A 148 -3.09 -9.39 -7.94
C TYR A 148 -4.48 -9.38 -7.33
N GLN A 149 -5.01 -8.22 -6.94
CA GLN A 149 -6.32 -8.13 -6.30
C GLN A 149 -7.42 -8.65 -7.23
N ILE A 150 -7.36 -8.36 -8.54
CA ILE A 150 -8.30 -8.90 -9.55
C ILE A 150 -8.15 -10.43 -9.69
N ALA A 151 -6.93 -10.95 -9.79
CA ALA A 151 -6.71 -12.40 -9.86
C ALA A 151 -7.22 -13.11 -8.59
N ARG A 152 -6.96 -12.50 -7.43
CA ARG A 152 -7.31 -13.00 -6.11
C ARG A 152 -8.82 -12.99 -5.86
N GLU A 153 -9.50 -11.94 -6.33
CA GLU A 153 -10.96 -11.82 -6.39
C GLU A 153 -11.58 -13.01 -7.13
N ASN A 154 -11.08 -13.29 -8.33
CA ASN A 154 -11.55 -14.35 -9.22
C ASN A 154 -11.14 -15.76 -8.76
N GLY A 155 -10.39 -15.88 -7.65
CA GLY A 155 -9.94 -17.16 -7.12
C GLY A 155 -8.79 -17.80 -7.91
N ALA A 156 -8.12 -17.05 -8.78
CA ALA A 156 -7.02 -17.55 -9.61
C ALA A 156 -5.69 -17.66 -8.86
N VAL A 157 -5.55 -16.96 -7.71
CA VAL A 157 -4.34 -16.98 -6.86
C VAL A 157 -4.67 -17.11 -5.39
N GLU A 158 -3.71 -17.66 -4.64
CA GLU A 158 -3.71 -17.73 -3.18
C GLU A 158 -3.50 -16.33 -2.55
N PRO A 159 -3.78 -16.15 -1.24
CA PRO A 159 -3.43 -14.93 -0.53
C PRO A 159 -1.92 -14.61 -0.61
N ALA A 160 -1.58 -13.32 -0.66
CA ALA A 160 -0.23 -12.78 -0.75
C ALA A 160 0.78 -13.39 0.26
N PHE A 161 0.34 -13.67 1.49
CA PHE A 161 1.21 -14.28 2.50
C PHE A 161 1.57 -15.74 2.22
N ARG A 162 0.75 -16.47 1.45
CA ARG A 162 1.09 -17.80 0.93
C ARG A 162 1.94 -17.72 -0.33
N LEU A 163 1.81 -16.63 -1.08
CA LEU A 163 2.65 -16.33 -2.24
C LEU A 163 4.03 -15.77 -1.85
N GLY A 164 4.25 -15.47 -0.56
CA GLY A 164 5.58 -15.18 0.00
C GLY A 164 6.03 -13.72 -0.04
N TRP A 165 5.19 -12.79 -0.49
CA TRP A 165 5.56 -11.37 -0.65
C TRP A 165 4.84 -10.42 0.31
N ALA A 166 3.99 -10.94 1.20
CA ALA A 166 3.38 -10.17 2.29
C ALA A 166 3.39 -10.96 3.60
N GLU A 167 3.33 -10.27 4.73
CA GLU A 167 3.19 -10.93 6.03
C GLU A 167 1.77 -11.44 6.27
N ALA A 168 1.66 -12.54 7.01
CA ALA A 168 0.36 -13.04 7.45
C ALA A 168 -0.28 -12.04 8.42
N PRO A 169 -1.57 -11.68 8.23
CA PRO A 169 -2.23 -10.75 9.13
C PRO A 169 -2.29 -11.32 10.56
N ALA A 170 -2.00 -10.48 11.56
CA ALA A 170 -2.16 -10.86 12.95
C ALA A 170 -3.60 -11.36 13.23
N PRO A 171 -3.79 -12.40 14.06
CA PRO A 171 -5.11 -12.87 14.44
C PRO A 171 -5.94 -11.74 15.06
N VAL A 172 -7.20 -11.60 14.66
CA VAL A 172 -8.12 -10.64 15.27
C VAL A 172 -8.39 -11.07 16.71
N ARG A 173 -7.80 -10.38 17.68
CA ARG A 173 -8.14 -10.57 19.09
C ARG A 173 -9.44 -9.83 19.40
N PRO A 174 -10.43 -10.47 20.04
CA PRO A 174 -11.61 -9.76 20.52
C PRO A 174 -11.18 -8.62 21.44
N ARG A 175 -11.63 -7.39 21.16
CA ARG A 175 -11.52 -6.32 22.16
C ARG A 175 -12.43 -6.68 23.33
N ALA A 176 -11.86 -6.72 24.53
CA ALA A 176 -12.67 -6.79 25.74
C ALA A 176 -13.65 -5.62 25.70
N ARG A 177 -14.96 -5.92 25.67
CA ARG A 177 -15.96 -4.88 25.86
C ARG A 177 -15.76 -4.38 27.28
N GLY A 178 -15.42 -3.10 27.44
CA GLY A 178 -15.41 -2.47 28.76
C GLY A 178 -16.73 -2.77 29.45
N ARG A 179 -16.67 -3.29 30.68
CA ARG A 179 -17.85 -3.45 31.51
C ARG A 179 -18.42 -2.03 31.74
N PRO A 180 -19.73 -1.80 31.53
CA PRO A 180 -20.34 -0.51 31.85
C PRO A 180 -20.16 -0.16 33.33
#